data_AF-A0A2V7TNY8-F1
#
_entry.id   AF-A0A2V7TNY8-F1
#
_cell.length_a   1.000
_cell.length_b   1.000
_cell.length_c   1.000
_cell.angle_alpha   90.00
_cell.angle_beta   90.00
_cell.angle_gamma   90.00
#
_symmetry.space_group_name_H-M   'P 1'
#
loop_
_entity.id
_entity.type
_entity.pdbx_description
1 polymer ?
#
loop_
_entity_poly.entity_id
_entity_poly.type
_entity_poly.pdbx_seq_one_letter_code
_entity_poly.pdbx_strand_id
1 'polypeptide(L)'
;MAAEVRAALAGDPPSLPCKYFYDDRGSRLFQKITRLPEYYQTRTEERILERIADEAVGAVRARELVELGSGSGRKIRLLLDAMGRHGRLERCVLFDINERDLEQSVRALGRDYPAASVRGVIGDFTRGFDGIGPGGDRLVAFFGGTIGNVHPRDVPALLARVAALLEDGDGFLLGVDLVKDKRVLEAAYNDAAGVTALFNRNILQVMNDRLGADFDPEAFDHVAFYDERNAWIEMRLRAR
;
A
#
# COMPACT_ATOMS: atom_id res chain seq x y z
N MET A 1 1.86 -16.65 10.10
CA MET A 1 1.94 -17.02 8.67
C MET A 1 1.38 -18.41 8.40
N ALA A 2 2.01 -19.49 8.87
CA ALA A 2 1.65 -20.88 8.50
C ALA A 2 0.15 -21.23 8.65
N ALA A 3 -0.49 -20.89 9.79
CA ALA A 3 -1.91 -21.17 10.01
C ALA A 3 -2.82 -20.41 9.02
N GLU A 4 -2.49 -19.15 8.73
CA GLU A 4 -3.24 -18.30 7.80
C GLU A 4 -3.11 -18.81 6.36
N VAL A 5 -1.88 -19.17 5.94
CA VAL A 5 -1.63 -19.75 4.61
C VAL A 5 -2.33 -21.11 4.46
N ARG A 6 -2.27 -21.98 5.46
CA ARG A 6 -2.97 -23.27 5.45
C ARG A 6 -4.49 -23.08 5.27
N ALA A 7 -5.08 -22.16 6.03
CA ALA A 7 -6.51 -21.88 5.93
C ALA A 7 -6.89 -21.32 4.55
N ALA A 8 -6.07 -20.42 4.00
CA ALA A 8 -6.32 -19.79 2.70
C ALA A 8 -6.17 -20.78 1.52
N LEU A 9 -5.19 -21.69 1.58
CA LEU A 9 -4.98 -22.73 0.56
C LEU A 9 -6.00 -23.89 0.66
N ALA A 10 -6.64 -24.07 1.81
CA ALA A 10 -7.74 -25.03 1.99
C ALA A 10 -9.09 -24.48 1.50
N GLY A 11 -9.17 -23.20 1.11
CA GLY A 11 -10.35 -22.61 0.52
C GLY A 11 -10.64 -23.11 -0.89
N ASP A 12 -11.85 -22.87 -1.38
CA ASP A 12 -12.26 -23.13 -2.76
C ASP A 12 -12.81 -21.84 -3.40
N PRO A 13 -12.07 -21.19 -4.32
CA PRO A 13 -10.73 -21.57 -4.77
C PRO A 13 -9.64 -21.32 -3.70
N PRO A 14 -8.47 -21.98 -3.82
CA PRO A 14 -7.33 -21.71 -2.96
C PRO A 14 -6.81 -20.28 -3.17
N SER A 15 -6.37 -19.62 -2.10
CA SER A 15 -5.89 -18.24 -2.14
C SER A 15 -4.66 -18.03 -1.25
N LEU A 16 -3.95 -16.92 -1.49
CA LEU A 16 -2.87 -16.44 -0.63
C LEU A 16 -3.09 -14.95 -0.30
N PRO A 17 -2.96 -14.52 0.96
CA PRO A 17 -3.10 -13.12 1.32
C PRO A 17 -2.06 -12.23 0.62
N CYS A 18 -2.52 -11.17 -0.05
CA CYS A 18 -1.69 -10.27 -0.86
C CYS A 18 -0.58 -9.55 -0.06
N LYS A 19 -0.71 -9.41 1.26
CA LYS A 19 0.35 -8.86 2.12
C LYS A 19 1.67 -9.62 2.01
N TYR A 20 1.62 -10.91 1.65
CA TYR A 20 2.82 -11.72 1.44
C TYR A 20 3.53 -11.44 0.11
N PHE A 21 2.98 -10.58 -0.76
CA PHE A 21 3.72 -10.06 -1.90
C PHE A 21 4.88 -9.15 -1.48
N TYR A 22 4.86 -8.54 -0.30
CA TYR A 22 5.75 -7.42 0.06
C TYR A 22 6.97 -7.85 0.90
N ASP A 23 7.59 -8.98 0.53
CA ASP A 23 8.97 -9.22 0.94
C ASP A 23 9.92 -8.24 0.23
N ASP A 24 11.20 -8.26 0.59
CA ASP A 24 12.24 -7.44 -0.04
C ASP A 24 12.21 -7.48 -1.58
N ARG A 25 12.04 -8.66 -2.19
CA ARG A 25 12.02 -8.79 -3.65
C ARG A 25 10.73 -8.26 -4.23
N GLY A 26 9.59 -8.61 -3.65
CA GLY A 26 8.29 -8.20 -4.13
C GLY A 26 8.07 -6.70 -3.99
N SER A 27 8.54 -6.06 -2.92
CA SER A 27 8.52 -4.59 -2.80
C SER A 27 9.33 -3.92 -3.92
N ARG A 28 10.53 -4.45 -4.25
CA ARG A 28 11.32 -3.95 -5.40
C ARG A 28 10.60 -4.14 -6.74
N LEU A 29 9.88 -5.24 -6.92
CA LEU A 29 9.06 -5.48 -8.11
C LEU A 29 7.89 -4.49 -8.16
N PHE A 30 7.21 -4.25 -7.04
CA PHE A 30 6.15 -3.23 -6.97
C PHE A 30 6.68 -1.83 -7.30
N GLN A 31 7.88 -1.46 -6.83
CA GLN A 31 8.52 -0.19 -7.21
C GLN A 31 8.84 -0.08 -8.71
N LYS A 32 8.99 -1.20 -9.42
CA LYS A 32 9.07 -1.20 -10.89
C LYS A 32 7.68 -1.06 -11.49
N ILE A 33 6.67 -1.75 -10.95
CA ILE A 33 5.28 -1.66 -11.38
C ILE A 33 4.80 -0.21 -11.38
N THR A 34 5.08 0.55 -10.33
CA THR A 34 4.66 1.96 -10.21
C THR A 34 5.18 2.90 -11.32
N ARG A 35 6.16 2.45 -12.11
CA ARG A 35 6.79 3.20 -13.20
C ARG A 35 6.40 2.70 -14.59
N LEU A 36 5.61 1.62 -14.67
CA LEU A 36 5.19 1.05 -15.95
C LEU A 36 4.21 1.99 -16.67
N PRO A 37 4.26 2.07 -18.01
CA PRO A 37 3.34 2.89 -18.77
C PRO A 37 1.88 2.45 -18.58
N GLU A 38 1.62 1.16 -18.42
CA GLU A 38 0.27 0.62 -18.19
C GLU A 38 -0.27 0.93 -16.79
N TYR A 39 0.60 0.95 -15.77
CA TYR A 39 0.20 1.15 -14.36
C TYR A 39 -0.02 2.64 -14.03
N TYR A 40 -1.22 3.14 -14.29
CA TYR A 40 -1.56 4.56 -14.18
C TYR A 40 -1.77 5.09 -12.77
N GLN A 41 -2.01 4.20 -11.80
CA GLN A 41 -2.50 4.56 -10.48
C GLN A 41 -1.54 5.52 -9.78
N THR A 42 -0.25 5.15 -9.72
CA THR A 42 0.77 5.95 -9.00
C THR A 42 0.90 7.35 -9.59
N ARG A 43 1.15 7.48 -10.91
CA ARG A 43 1.32 8.78 -11.57
C ARG A 43 0.06 9.65 -11.57
N THR A 44 -1.12 9.03 -11.50
CA THR A 44 -2.38 9.77 -11.46
C THR A 44 -2.64 10.31 -10.06
N GLU A 45 -2.41 9.49 -9.03
CA GLU A 45 -2.53 9.93 -7.64
C GLU A 45 -1.48 11.00 -7.30
N GLU A 46 -0.24 10.88 -7.78
CA GLU A 46 0.80 11.91 -7.61
C GLU A 46 0.37 13.26 -8.19
N ARG A 47 -0.13 13.31 -9.42
CA ARG A 47 -0.64 14.55 -10.03
C ARG A 47 -1.82 15.15 -9.26
N ILE A 48 -2.66 14.31 -8.66
CA ILE A 48 -3.75 14.80 -7.80
C ILE A 48 -3.15 15.43 -6.54
N LEU A 49 -2.25 14.74 -5.86
CA LEU A 49 -1.58 15.23 -4.64
C LEU A 49 -0.81 16.53 -4.89
N GLU A 50 -0.09 16.65 -6.01
CA GLU A 50 0.58 17.89 -6.43
C GLU A 50 -0.38 19.09 -6.48
N ARG A 51 -1.65 18.87 -6.82
CA ARG A 51 -2.67 19.91 -6.89
C ARG A 51 -3.36 20.18 -5.55
N ILE A 52 -3.56 19.15 -4.73
CA ILE A 52 -4.42 19.25 -3.53
C ILE A 52 -3.63 19.32 -2.22
N ALA A 53 -2.31 19.11 -2.22
CA ALA A 53 -1.54 18.95 -0.99
C ALA A 53 -1.68 20.15 -0.03
N ASP A 54 -1.50 21.39 -0.52
CA ASP A 54 -1.65 22.59 0.31
C ASP A 54 -3.08 22.77 0.82
N GLU A 55 -4.10 22.49 0.00
CA GLU A 55 -5.51 22.56 0.42
C GLU A 55 -5.82 21.54 1.53
N ALA A 56 -5.43 20.28 1.31
CA ALA A 56 -5.67 19.19 2.26
C ALA A 56 -4.97 19.44 3.60
N VAL A 57 -3.70 19.88 3.56
CA VAL A 57 -2.95 20.24 4.77
C VAL A 57 -3.54 21.48 5.45
N GLY A 58 -3.94 22.49 4.68
CA GLY A 58 -4.52 23.73 5.21
C GLY A 58 -5.87 23.53 5.89
N ALA A 59 -6.69 22.60 5.39
CA ALA A 59 -7.99 22.26 5.96
C ALA A 59 -7.88 21.61 7.35
N VAL A 60 -6.94 20.67 7.51
CA VAL A 60 -6.74 19.92 8.76
C VAL A 60 -5.83 20.68 9.72
N ARG A 61 -4.91 21.51 9.21
CA ARG A 61 -3.87 22.22 9.98
C ARG A 61 -2.97 21.27 10.78
N ALA A 62 -2.78 20.06 10.26
CA ALA A 62 -2.04 18.99 10.91
C ALA A 62 -0.58 19.37 11.22
N ARG A 63 -0.09 18.86 12.35
CA ARG A 63 1.32 18.87 12.78
C ARG A 63 2.00 17.51 12.59
N GLU A 64 1.21 16.44 12.56
CA GLU A 64 1.69 15.08 12.31
C GLU A 64 1.09 14.51 11.03
N LEU A 65 1.94 13.86 10.24
CA LEU A 65 1.53 13.07 9.09
C LEU A 65 1.77 11.59 9.37
N VAL A 66 0.77 10.76 9.13
CA VAL A 66 0.87 9.30 9.24
C VAL A 66 0.58 8.68 7.88
N GLU A 67 1.48 7.90 7.31
CA GLU A 67 1.24 7.17 6.06
C GLU A 67 1.10 5.67 6.33
N LEU A 68 -0.07 5.12 5.99
CA LEU A 68 -0.38 3.70 6.10
C LEU A 68 0.04 2.99 4.80
N GLY A 69 0.86 1.95 4.89
CA GLY A 69 1.41 1.26 3.72
C GLY A 69 2.37 2.15 2.93
N SER A 70 3.34 2.75 3.63
CA SER A 70 4.21 3.81 3.12
C SER A 70 5.10 3.44 1.92
N GLY A 71 5.47 2.17 1.78
CA GLY A 71 6.42 1.69 0.77
C GLY A 71 7.69 2.57 0.74
N SER A 72 7.97 3.14 -0.44
CA SER A 72 9.15 4.00 -0.66
C SER A 72 9.06 5.42 -0.09
N GLY A 73 7.92 5.84 0.49
CA GLY A 73 7.73 7.18 1.04
C GLY A 73 7.89 8.31 0.00
N ARG A 74 7.60 8.04 -1.29
CA ARG A 74 7.72 9.04 -2.36
C ARG A 74 6.55 10.02 -2.38
N LYS A 75 5.31 9.53 -2.29
CA LYS A 75 4.09 10.35 -2.38
C LYS A 75 3.90 11.24 -1.16
N ILE A 76 4.22 10.73 0.03
CA ILE A 76 4.11 11.46 1.29
C ILE A 76 4.89 12.77 1.30
N ARG A 77 5.99 12.87 0.53
CA ARG A 77 6.79 14.10 0.39
C ARG A 77 5.96 15.29 -0.06
N LEU A 78 4.98 15.08 -0.93
CA LEU A 78 4.10 16.16 -1.41
C LEU A 78 3.32 16.80 -0.25
N LEU A 79 2.88 16.00 0.72
CA LEU A 79 2.21 16.49 1.93
C LEU A 79 3.19 17.04 2.95
N LEU A 80 4.36 16.41 3.14
CA LEU A 80 5.41 16.91 4.04
C LEU A 80 5.89 18.31 3.61
N ASP A 81 6.13 18.50 2.31
CA ASP A 81 6.51 19.79 1.74
C ASP A 81 5.42 20.84 1.96
N ALA A 82 4.15 20.48 1.80
CA ALA A 82 3.02 21.36 2.09
C ALA A 82 2.96 21.74 3.58
N MET A 83 3.06 20.77 4.49
CA MET A 83 3.12 21.04 5.93
C MET A 83 4.31 21.92 6.31
N GLY A 84 5.45 21.74 5.64
CA GLY A 84 6.64 22.58 5.78
C GLY A 84 6.36 24.03 5.36
N ARG A 85 5.73 24.25 4.20
CA ARG A 85 5.30 25.59 3.75
C ARG A 85 4.32 26.27 4.71
N HIS A 86 3.43 25.49 5.34
CA HIS A 86 2.52 25.98 6.36
C HIS A 86 3.19 26.22 7.74
N GLY A 87 4.46 25.84 7.91
CA GLY A 87 5.18 25.97 9.17
C GLY A 87 4.60 25.10 10.29
N ARG A 88 4.01 23.96 9.94
CA ARG A 88 3.32 23.05 10.89
C ARG A 88 3.96 21.68 11.00
N LEU A 89 4.85 21.29 10.09
CA LEU A 89 5.46 19.97 10.10
C LEU A 89 6.27 19.73 11.38
N GLU A 90 5.80 18.83 12.25
CA GLU A 90 6.51 18.41 13.47
C GLU A 90 6.85 16.93 13.45
N ARG A 91 5.95 16.08 12.94
CA ARG A 91 6.07 14.62 13.05
C ARG A 91 5.66 13.92 11.76
N CYS A 92 6.35 12.84 11.45
CA CYS A 92 6.04 11.92 10.37
C CYS A 92 6.14 10.48 10.85
N VAL A 93 5.06 9.72 10.75
CA VAL A 93 5.02 8.30 11.08
C VAL A 93 4.77 7.49 9.82
N LEU A 94 5.70 6.63 9.47
CA LEU A 94 5.54 5.67 8.40
C LEU A 94 5.08 4.34 8.99
N PHE A 95 4.03 3.73 8.45
CA PHE A 95 3.55 2.42 8.86
C PHE A 95 3.64 1.45 7.69
N ASP A 96 4.35 0.33 7.86
CA ASP A 96 4.53 -0.65 6.77
C ASP A 96 4.77 -2.07 7.30
N ILE A 97 4.58 -3.07 6.43
CA ILE A 97 4.88 -4.47 6.72
C ILE A 97 6.34 -4.83 6.39
N ASN A 98 6.98 -4.09 5.47
CA ASN A 98 8.37 -4.34 5.07
C ASN A 98 9.36 -3.52 5.92
N GLU A 99 10.06 -4.20 6.83
CA GLU A 99 11.04 -3.58 7.75
C GLU A 99 12.17 -2.85 7.04
N ARG A 100 12.75 -3.48 6.04
CA ARG A 100 13.92 -2.94 5.37
C ARG A 100 13.59 -1.69 4.58
N ASP A 101 12.46 -1.67 3.87
CA ASP A 101 12.00 -0.50 3.13
C ASP A 101 11.59 0.62 4.10
N LEU A 102 10.91 0.28 5.19
CA LEU A 102 10.54 1.25 6.22
C LEU A 102 11.76 1.95 6.82
N GLU A 103 12.80 1.20 7.22
CA GLU A 103 14.03 1.79 7.76
C GLU A 103 14.75 2.68 6.75
N GLN A 104 14.74 2.32 5.46
CA GLN A 104 15.33 3.15 4.41
C GLN A 104 14.55 4.45 4.23
N SER A 105 13.22 4.36 4.18
CA SER A 105 12.33 5.52 4.06
C SER A 105 12.45 6.46 5.26
N VAL A 106 12.50 5.93 6.49
CA VAL A 106 12.70 6.74 7.71
C VAL A 106 14.04 7.47 7.68
N ARG A 107 15.14 6.78 7.30
CA ARG A 107 16.47 7.41 7.19
C ARG A 107 16.50 8.49 6.12
N ALA A 108 15.89 8.25 4.96
CA ALA A 108 15.84 9.22 3.88
C ALA A 108 15.02 10.45 4.25
N LEU A 109 13.80 10.26 4.78
CA LEU A 109 12.94 11.37 5.19
C LEU A 109 13.52 12.14 6.39
N GLY A 110 14.13 11.45 7.37
CA GLY A 110 14.76 12.13 8.50
C GLY A 110 15.93 13.03 8.08
N ARG A 111 16.65 12.68 7.00
CA ARG A 111 17.68 13.55 6.42
C ARG A 111 17.07 14.74 5.67
N ASP A 112 15.99 14.52 4.95
CA ASP A 112 15.40 15.54 4.07
C ASP A 112 14.51 16.54 4.84
N TYR A 113 13.98 16.13 6.00
CA TYR A 113 13.13 16.94 6.89
C TYR A 113 13.72 16.99 8.31
N PRO A 114 14.91 17.59 8.53
CA PRO A 114 15.63 17.52 9.81
C PRO A 114 14.92 18.24 10.98
N ALA A 115 13.95 19.12 10.69
CA ALA A 115 13.14 19.78 11.70
C ALA A 115 11.98 18.92 12.21
N ALA A 116 11.66 17.82 11.52
CA ALA A 116 10.55 16.92 11.86
C ALA A 116 11.08 15.64 12.54
N SER A 117 10.33 15.13 13.51
CA SER A 117 10.57 13.79 14.05
C SER A 117 9.99 12.75 13.09
N VAL A 118 10.87 11.96 12.46
CA VAL A 118 10.47 10.89 11.54
C VAL A 118 10.70 9.53 12.21
N ARG A 119 9.67 8.68 12.23
CA ARG A 119 9.78 7.31 12.76
C ARG A 119 8.99 6.31 11.93
N GLY A 120 9.35 5.04 12.07
CA GLY A 120 8.66 3.91 11.45
C GLY A 120 7.92 3.06 12.48
N VAL A 121 6.81 2.46 12.07
CA VAL A 121 6.06 1.42 12.80
C VAL A 121 5.89 0.22 11.89
N ILE A 122 6.38 -0.95 12.34
CA ILE A 122 6.15 -2.21 11.63
C ILE A 122 4.80 -2.78 12.00
N GLY A 123 3.98 -3.07 11.00
CA GLY A 123 2.68 -3.66 11.24
C GLY A 123 1.92 -4.09 10.00
N ASP A 124 0.86 -4.85 10.25
CA ASP A 124 -0.11 -5.30 9.27
C ASP A 124 -1.39 -4.50 9.49
N PHE A 125 -1.72 -3.58 8.58
CA PHE A 125 -2.89 -2.69 8.73
C PHE A 125 -4.22 -3.45 8.83
N THR A 126 -4.26 -4.72 8.39
CA THR A 126 -5.44 -5.57 8.54
C THR A 126 -5.63 -6.04 9.98
N ARG A 127 -4.56 -6.01 10.79
CA ARG A 127 -4.53 -6.47 12.18
C ARG A 127 -4.60 -5.34 13.19
N GLY A 128 -4.29 -4.11 12.79
CA GLY A 128 -4.35 -2.94 13.65
C GLY A 128 -3.20 -1.98 13.38
N PHE A 129 -3.10 -0.98 14.25
CA PHE A 129 -2.20 0.15 14.10
C PHE A 129 -1.44 0.44 15.41
N ASP A 130 -1.19 -0.62 16.16
CA ASP A 130 -0.46 -0.55 17.42
C ASP A 130 0.90 0.13 17.19
N GLY A 131 1.25 1.08 18.07
CA GLY A 131 2.49 1.85 17.95
C GLY A 131 2.40 3.15 17.14
N ILE A 132 1.29 3.45 16.45
CA ILE A 132 1.06 4.80 15.88
C ILE A 132 0.80 5.82 17.00
N GLY A 133 0.16 5.41 18.09
CA GLY A 133 -0.14 6.28 19.23
C GLY A 133 -1.37 7.16 19.00
N PRO A 134 -1.78 7.93 20.02
CA PRO A 134 -3.00 8.75 19.98
C PRO A 134 -2.91 9.86 18.92
N GLY A 135 -4.07 10.33 18.46
CA GLY A 135 -4.20 11.42 17.49
C GLY A 135 -3.96 12.82 18.10
N GLY A 136 -4.42 13.85 17.38
CA GLY A 136 -4.29 15.27 17.76
C GLY A 136 -3.43 16.06 16.78
N ASP A 137 -4.08 16.94 16.00
CA ASP A 137 -3.50 17.66 14.87
C ASP A 137 -2.82 16.70 13.85
N ARG A 138 -3.45 15.57 13.53
CA ARG A 138 -2.91 14.54 12.64
C ARG A 138 -3.63 14.51 11.29
N LEU A 139 -2.87 14.30 10.22
CA LEU A 139 -3.39 13.83 8.93
C LEU A 139 -2.94 12.37 8.72
N VAL A 140 -3.88 11.44 8.65
CA VAL A 140 -3.63 10.05 8.24
C VAL A 140 -3.83 9.94 6.74
N ALA A 141 -2.85 9.40 6.04
CA ALA A 141 -2.89 9.17 4.60
C ALA A 141 -2.85 7.68 4.28
N PHE A 142 -3.75 7.23 3.40
CA PHE A 142 -3.74 5.86 2.89
C PHE A 142 -3.88 5.87 1.37
N PHE A 143 -2.76 5.66 0.68
CA PHE A 143 -2.63 5.91 -0.76
C PHE A 143 -2.61 4.64 -1.61
N GLY A 144 -2.54 4.84 -2.93
CA GLY A 144 -2.18 3.84 -3.93
C GLY A 144 -3.30 2.88 -4.29
N GLY A 145 -4.54 3.19 -3.89
CA GLY A 145 -5.64 2.24 -3.98
C GLY A 145 -5.43 1.00 -3.12
N THR A 146 -4.55 1.06 -2.11
CA THR A 146 -4.21 -0.10 -1.26
C THR A 146 -5.44 -0.64 -0.52
N ILE A 147 -6.41 0.22 -0.20
CA ILE A 147 -7.70 -0.21 0.36
C ILE A 147 -8.43 -1.21 -0.57
N GLY A 148 -8.21 -1.15 -1.88
CA GLY A 148 -8.76 -2.08 -2.87
C GLY A 148 -8.19 -3.50 -2.78
N ASN A 149 -7.09 -3.70 -2.03
CA ASN A 149 -6.57 -5.03 -1.72
C ASN A 149 -7.31 -5.70 -0.55
N VAL A 150 -8.23 -4.99 0.11
CA VAL A 150 -9.04 -5.49 1.21
C VAL A 150 -10.39 -5.93 0.65
N HIS A 151 -10.78 -7.17 0.95
CA HIS A 151 -12.07 -7.68 0.52
C HIS A 151 -13.19 -6.77 1.04
N PRO A 152 -14.24 -6.42 0.26
CA PRO A 152 -15.23 -5.40 0.65
C PRO A 152 -15.91 -5.64 2.00
N ARG A 153 -16.12 -6.91 2.37
CA ARG A 153 -16.67 -7.28 3.70
C ARG A 153 -15.81 -6.84 4.88
N ASP A 154 -14.49 -6.70 4.66
CA ASP A 154 -13.49 -6.40 5.70
C ASP A 154 -13.14 -4.90 5.73
N VAL A 155 -13.53 -4.13 4.70
CA VAL A 155 -13.30 -2.67 4.61
C VAL A 155 -13.94 -1.90 5.77
N PRO A 156 -15.19 -2.15 6.21
CA PRO A 156 -15.77 -1.43 7.35
C PRO A 156 -14.94 -1.59 8.64
N ALA A 157 -14.41 -2.79 8.89
CA ALA A 157 -13.57 -3.05 10.06
C ALA A 157 -12.22 -2.31 9.97
N LEU A 158 -11.63 -2.22 8.78
CA LEU A 158 -10.43 -1.43 8.56
C LEU A 158 -10.70 0.07 8.80
N LEU A 159 -11.77 0.62 8.21
CA LEU A 159 -12.13 2.02 8.39
C LEU A 159 -12.45 2.36 9.84
N ALA A 160 -13.09 1.46 10.59
CA ALA A 160 -13.31 1.64 12.03
C ALA A 160 -11.99 1.70 12.81
N ARG A 161 -10.99 0.88 12.45
CA ARG A 161 -9.66 0.93 13.06
C ARG A 161 -8.92 2.22 12.72
N VAL A 162 -9.05 2.71 11.48
CA VAL A 162 -8.47 4.01 11.09
C VAL A 162 -9.17 5.14 11.84
N ALA A 163 -10.50 5.12 11.95
CA ALA A 163 -11.24 6.12 12.72
C ALA A 163 -10.81 6.16 14.20
N ALA A 164 -10.47 5.00 14.78
CA ALA A 164 -9.95 4.93 16.15
C ALA A 164 -8.53 5.51 16.32
N LEU A 165 -7.83 5.87 15.23
CA LEU A 165 -6.57 6.62 15.27
C LEU A 165 -6.75 8.14 15.28
N LEU A 166 -7.98 8.61 15.05
CA LEU A 166 -8.31 10.00 14.83
C LEU A 166 -9.00 10.56 16.08
N GLU A 167 -8.60 11.77 16.45
CA GLU A 167 -9.29 12.63 17.41
C GLU A 167 -10.09 13.72 16.67
N ASP A 168 -10.89 14.48 17.41
CA ASP A 168 -11.58 15.64 16.86
C ASP A 168 -10.57 16.64 16.25
N GLY A 169 -10.76 16.97 14.98
CA GLY A 169 -9.88 17.86 14.21
C GLY A 169 -8.82 17.14 13.38
N ASP A 170 -8.62 15.84 13.57
CA ASP A 170 -7.75 15.04 12.70
C ASP A 170 -8.39 14.82 11.31
N GLY A 171 -7.55 14.54 10.32
CA GLY A 171 -7.96 14.29 8.95
C GLY A 171 -7.60 12.89 8.47
N PHE A 172 -8.41 12.36 7.56
CA PHE A 172 -8.09 11.15 6.80
C PHE A 172 -8.14 11.41 5.30
N LEU A 173 -7.00 11.20 4.63
CA LEU A 173 -6.86 11.31 3.19
C LEU A 173 -6.72 9.91 2.58
N LEU A 174 -7.75 9.49 1.85
CA LEU A 174 -7.84 8.17 1.25
C LEU A 174 -7.75 8.24 -0.28
N GLY A 175 -6.82 7.49 -0.85
CA GLY A 175 -6.73 7.26 -2.30
C GLY A 175 -7.57 6.06 -2.73
N VAL A 176 -8.55 6.28 -3.61
CA VAL A 176 -9.41 5.23 -4.17
C VAL A 176 -9.31 5.27 -5.69
N ASP A 177 -8.92 4.14 -6.30
CA ASP A 177 -8.97 4.01 -7.75
C ASP A 177 -10.40 3.76 -8.22
N LEU A 178 -10.81 4.42 -9.30
CA LEU A 178 -12.21 4.41 -9.76
C LEU A 178 -12.44 3.38 -10.87
N VAL A 179 -13.68 2.91 -11.01
CA VAL A 179 -14.09 2.11 -12.17
C VAL A 179 -13.88 2.92 -13.46
N LYS A 180 -13.31 2.28 -14.49
CA LYS A 180 -13.01 2.88 -15.79
C LYS A 180 -12.96 1.79 -16.86
N ASP A 181 -12.51 2.15 -18.07
CA ASP A 181 -12.37 1.21 -19.18
C ASP A 181 -11.62 -0.07 -18.77
N LYS A 182 -12.25 -1.21 -19.04
CA LYS A 182 -11.76 -2.55 -18.69
C LYS A 182 -10.36 -2.80 -19.24
N ARG A 183 -10.04 -2.38 -20.46
CA ARG A 183 -8.74 -2.62 -21.08
C ARG A 183 -7.65 -1.84 -20.36
N VAL A 184 -7.95 -0.63 -19.90
CA VAL A 184 -7.03 0.16 -19.07
C VAL A 184 -6.77 -0.51 -17.73
N LEU A 185 -7.83 -1.02 -17.09
CA LEU A 185 -7.72 -1.76 -15.83
C LEU A 185 -6.89 -3.04 -16.02
N GLU A 186 -7.22 -3.87 -17.00
CA GLU A 186 -6.51 -5.14 -17.24
C GLU A 186 -5.06 -4.92 -17.68
N ALA A 187 -4.77 -3.91 -18.51
CA ALA A 187 -3.41 -3.59 -18.92
C ALA A 187 -2.53 -3.19 -17.73
N ALA A 188 -3.06 -2.46 -16.75
CA ALA A 188 -2.30 -2.06 -15.56
C ALA A 188 -1.78 -3.28 -14.77
N TYR A 189 -2.45 -4.43 -14.86
CA TYR A 189 -2.04 -5.65 -14.15
C TYR A 189 -1.50 -6.75 -15.08
N ASN A 190 -1.44 -6.50 -16.40
CA ASN A 190 -0.87 -7.40 -17.40
C ASN A 190 0.13 -6.62 -18.28
N ASP A 191 1.11 -5.97 -17.65
CA ASP A 191 2.08 -5.15 -18.36
C ASP A 191 2.91 -5.97 -19.37
N ALA A 192 3.23 -5.34 -20.51
CA ALA A 192 3.95 -6.00 -21.59
C ALA A 192 5.38 -6.42 -21.20
N ALA A 193 5.96 -5.80 -20.16
CA ALA A 193 7.28 -6.12 -19.65
C ALA A 193 7.29 -7.35 -18.71
N GLY A 194 6.13 -7.91 -18.37
CA GLY A 194 5.98 -9.09 -17.51
C GLY A 194 6.37 -8.86 -16.04
N VAL A 195 6.50 -7.61 -15.60
CA VAL A 195 6.93 -7.29 -14.23
C VAL A 195 5.85 -7.67 -13.23
N THR A 196 4.57 -7.46 -13.54
CA THR A 196 3.43 -7.85 -12.69
C THR A 196 3.31 -9.37 -12.60
N ALA A 197 3.63 -10.10 -13.67
CA ALA A 197 3.69 -11.57 -13.62
C ALA A 197 4.79 -12.07 -12.67
N LEU A 198 5.98 -11.45 -12.73
CA LEU A 198 7.08 -11.74 -11.79
C LEU A 198 6.70 -11.40 -10.35
N PHE A 199 6.02 -10.27 -10.14
CA PHE A 199 5.50 -9.87 -8.82
C PHE A 199 4.47 -10.88 -8.28
N ASN A 200 3.53 -11.31 -9.12
CA ASN A 200 2.52 -12.29 -8.73
C ASN A 200 3.15 -13.64 -8.34
N ARG A 201 4.07 -14.16 -9.17
CA ARG A 201 4.77 -15.44 -8.90
C ARG A 201 5.68 -15.38 -7.68
N ASN A 202 6.19 -14.20 -7.32
CA ASN A 202 7.09 -14.03 -6.17
C ASN A 202 6.46 -14.54 -4.86
N ILE A 203 5.13 -14.48 -4.71
CA ILE A 203 4.47 -14.99 -3.51
C ILE A 203 4.74 -16.50 -3.29
N LEU A 204 4.90 -17.28 -4.36
CA LEU A 204 5.24 -18.70 -4.28
C LEU A 204 6.67 -18.89 -3.75
N GLN A 205 7.62 -18.05 -4.19
CA GLN A 205 8.97 -18.05 -3.62
C GLN A 205 8.94 -17.70 -2.13
N VAL A 206 8.12 -16.73 -1.73
CA VAL A 206 7.95 -16.39 -0.31
C VAL A 206 7.40 -17.58 0.48
N MET A 207 6.46 -18.36 -0.09
CA MET A 207 5.98 -19.59 0.56
C MET A 207 7.10 -20.62 0.71
N ASN A 208 7.91 -20.83 -0.33
CA ASN A 208 9.05 -21.75 -0.28
C ASN A 208 10.05 -21.35 0.81
N ASP A 209 10.46 -20.08 0.82
CA ASP A 209 11.48 -19.57 1.74
C ASP A 209 11.01 -19.54 3.20
N ARG A 210 9.74 -19.17 3.44
CA ARG A 210 9.21 -18.95 4.79
C ARG A 210 8.59 -20.18 5.42
N LEU A 211 8.07 -21.11 4.61
CA LEU A 211 7.30 -22.26 5.08
C LEU A 211 7.88 -23.60 4.64
N GLY A 212 8.99 -23.61 3.90
CA GLY A 212 9.59 -24.85 3.39
C GLY A 212 8.71 -25.54 2.35
N ALA A 213 7.92 -24.78 1.60
CA ALA A 213 7.17 -25.29 0.46
C ALA A 213 8.08 -25.55 -0.75
N ASP A 214 7.53 -26.20 -1.76
CA ASP A 214 8.24 -26.68 -2.96
C ASP A 214 7.55 -26.23 -4.27
N PHE A 215 6.85 -25.10 -4.26
CA PHE A 215 6.25 -24.56 -5.47
C PHE A 215 7.33 -24.29 -6.53
N ASP A 216 7.09 -24.73 -7.77
CA ASP A 216 7.83 -24.24 -8.94
C ASP A 216 7.10 -23.01 -9.51
N PRO A 217 7.60 -21.77 -9.32
CA PRO A 217 6.87 -20.59 -9.78
C PRO A 217 6.69 -20.52 -11.30
N GLU A 218 7.55 -21.18 -12.08
CA GLU A 218 7.46 -21.20 -13.55
C GLU A 218 6.40 -22.19 -14.07
N ALA A 219 5.92 -23.10 -13.21
CA ALA A 219 4.78 -23.96 -13.48
C ALA A 219 3.42 -23.23 -13.36
N PHE A 220 3.41 -21.94 -13.01
CA PHE A 220 2.18 -21.15 -12.86
C PHE A 220 2.14 -19.97 -13.82
N ASP A 221 1.09 -19.88 -14.64
CA ASP A 221 0.82 -18.72 -15.46
C ASP A 221 0.15 -17.61 -14.65
N HIS A 222 0.63 -16.37 -14.83
CA HIS A 222 -0.03 -15.20 -14.30
C HIS A 222 -1.29 -14.91 -15.13
N VAL A 223 -2.40 -14.67 -14.44
CA VAL A 223 -3.68 -14.30 -15.04
C VAL A 223 -4.24 -13.12 -14.25
N ALA A 224 -4.37 -11.96 -14.89
CA ALA A 224 -5.12 -10.84 -14.32
C ALA A 224 -6.29 -10.44 -15.21
N PHE A 225 -7.47 -10.21 -14.61
CA PHE A 225 -8.66 -9.80 -15.33
C PHE A 225 -9.55 -8.93 -14.45
N TYR A 226 -10.38 -8.11 -15.08
CA TYR A 226 -11.38 -7.30 -14.38
C TYR A 226 -12.68 -8.09 -14.22
N ASP A 227 -13.08 -8.32 -12.98
CA ASP A 227 -14.39 -8.87 -12.62
C ASP A 227 -15.41 -7.72 -12.64
N GLU A 228 -16.17 -7.63 -13.73
CA GLU A 228 -17.20 -6.59 -13.90
C GLU A 228 -18.37 -6.73 -12.91
N ARG A 229 -18.64 -7.94 -12.41
CA ARG A 229 -19.73 -8.17 -11.46
C ARG A 229 -19.38 -7.61 -10.08
N ASN A 230 -18.14 -7.83 -9.66
CA ASN A 230 -17.65 -7.38 -8.35
C ASN A 230 -16.92 -6.03 -8.40
N ALA A 231 -16.65 -5.53 -9.61
CA ALA A 231 -15.96 -4.28 -9.91
C ALA A 231 -14.52 -4.20 -9.36
N TRP A 232 -13.76 -5.28 -9.40
CA TRP A 232 -12.35 -5.32 -9.00
C TRP A 232 -11.46 -6.05 -10.01
N ILE A 233 -10.14 -5.82 -9.91
CA ILE A 233 -9.15 -6.64 -10.59
C ILE A 233 -8.84 -7.87 -9.73
N GLU A 234 -8.78 -9.03 -10.35
CA GLU A 234 -8.21 -10.23 -9.73
C GLU A 234 -6.86 -10.57 -10.34
N MET A 235 -5.91 -10.95 -9.50
CA MET A 235 -4.66 -11.59 -9.90
C MET A 235 -4.68 -13.04 -9.45
N ARG A 236 -4.46 -13.96 -10.38
CA ARG A 236 -4.45 -15.40 -10.14
C ARG A 236 -3.17 -16.03 -10.68
N LEU A 237 -2.81 -17.17 -10.11
CA LEU A 237 -1.78 -18.07 -10.61
C LEU A 237 -2.47 -19.37 -11.06
N ARG A 238 -2.34 -19.71 -12.34
CA ARG A 238 -2.93 -20.91 -12.92
C ARG A 238 -1.84 -21.95 -13.15
N ALA A 239 -1.96 -23.12 -12.52
CA ALA A 239 -1.05 -24.24 -12.80
C ALA A 239 -1.14 -24.63 -14.29
N ARG A 240 0.01 -24.93 -14.89
CA ARG A 240 0.12 -25.46 -16.26
C ARG A 240 -0.24 -26.93 -16.35
#